data_AF-A0AAD7NMQ9-F1
#
_entry.id   AF-A0AAD7NMQ9-F1
#
_cell.length_a   1.000
_cell.length_b   1.000
_cell.length_c   1.000
_cell.angle_alpha   90.00
_cell.angle_beta   90.00
_cell.angle_gamma   90.00
#
_symmetry.space_group_name_H-M   'P 1'
#
loop_
_entity.id
_entity.type
_entity.pdbx_description
1 polymer ?
#
loop_
_entity_poly.entity_id
_entity_poly.type
_entity_poly.pdbx_seq_one_letter_code
_entity_poly.pdbx_strand_id
1 'polypeptide(L)'
;MIDKLERLLISEDVTVNVKKTTQKKQKRSQRPVNKETLNYINCMLRRVTYEKFDVEQVSGFVIYNPSDKAKVAACEEGLGDPVDEWDLSPGYTSSRWNDIMIRKVVDAALEADGEDEEIANAGVDGDFLEALMTEKVERYCGVWQGFQPRFDERLGRVETLQEARTRRAWNSEKHLLASRSASAKHHKYENRVQTITATIEIKTHEGGVDINTWKRLEEMVACLGEQGMC
;
A
#
# COMPACT_ATOMS: atom_id res chain seq x y z
N MET A 1 -27.89 -5.29 62.84
CA MET A 1 -26.64 -4.51 62.78
C MET A 1 -26.69 -3.69 61.50
N ILE A 2 -27.22 -2.48 61.64
CA ILE A 2 -27.26 -1.43 60.62
C ILE A 2 -25.89 -0.75 60.62
N ASP A 3 -25.43 -0.36 59.42
CA ASP A 3 -24.42 0.66 59.09
C ASP A 3 -23.19 0.83 59.97
N LYS A 4 -22.02 0.67 59.34
CA LYS A 4 -21.04 1.76 59.14
C LYS A 4 -19.79 1.22 58.46
N LEU A 5 -19.68 1.44 57.16
CA LEU A 5 -18.58 2.20 56.54
C LEU A 5 -18.71 2.12 55.02
N GLU A 6 -19.65 2.93 54.54
CA GLU A 6 -19.60 3.58 53.24
C GLU A 6 -18.23 4.24 52.99
N ARG A 7 -17.83 4.17 51.70
CA ARG A 7 -17.12 5.21 50.91
C ARG A 7 -15.59 5.28 50.93
N LEU A 8 -15.09 5.58 49.71
CA LEU A 8 -13.78 6.12 49.31
C LEU A 8 -12.71 5.03 49.10
N LEU A 9 -12.12 4.78 47.93
CA LEU A 9 -11.90 5.49 46.66
C LEU A 9 -11.66 4.40 45.56
N ILE A 10 -12.19 4.47 44.34
CA ILE A 10 -11.60 5.13 43.14
C ILE A 10 -10.07 5.01 43.06
N SER A 11 -9.57 4.56 41.89
CA SER A 11 -8.15 4.42 41.51
C SER A 11 -7.51 3.15 42.07
N GLU A 12 -7.04 2.20 41.27
CA GLU A 12 -6.03 2.42 40.24
C GLU A 12 -6.36 1.71 38.92
N ASP A 13 -6.50 2.53 37.89
CA ASP A 13 -6.20 2.15 36.52
C ASP A 13 -4.80 1.56 36.46
N VAL A 14 -4.69 0.24 36.37
CA VAL A 14 -3.47 -0.40 35.87
C VAL A 14 -3.46 -0.21 34.36
N THR A 15 -3.20 1.03 33.94
CA THR A 15 -2.71 1.30 32.59
C THR A 15 -1.35 0.63 32.47
N VAL A 16 -1.34 -0.60 32.00
CA VAL A 16 -0.12 -1.21 31.45
C VAL A 16 0.22 -0.39 30.21
N ASN A 17 1.06 0.61 30.44
CA ASN A 17 1.64 1.46 29.42
C ASN A 17 2.66 0.60 28.65
N VAL A 18 2.15 -0.30 27.80
CA VAL A 18 2.95 -0.98 26.79
C VAL A 18 3.43 0.13 25.87
N LYS A 19 4.67 0.57 26.09
CA LYS A 19 5.42 1.39 25.15
C LYS A 19 5.39 0.65 23.82
N LYS A 20 4.48 1.06 22.93
CA LYS A 20 4.48 0.70 21.51
C LYS A 20 5.79 1.20 20.94
N THR A 21 6.79 0.33 21.00
CA THR A 21 8.04 0.53 20.30
C THR A 21 7.74 0.22 18.85
N THR A 22 7.11 1.17 18.16
CA THR A 22 7.06 1.18 16.70
C THR A 22 8.49 1.44 16.24
N GLN A 23 9.30 0.38 16.16
CA GLN A 23 10.56 0.47 15.43
C GLN A 23 10.17 0.73 13.98
N LYS A 24 10.18 2.00 13.58
CA LYS A 24 10.40 2.37 12.19
C LYS A 24 11.70 1.67 11.80
N LYS A 25 11.62 0.51 11.13
CA LYS A 25 12.75 -0.09 10.42
C LYS A 25 13.37 1.07 9.64
N GLN A 26 14.56 1.47 10.05
CA GLN A 26 15.28 2.57 9.43
C GLN A 26 15.32 2.28 7.94
N LYS A 27 14.92 3.24 7.10
CA LYS A 27 15.23 3.23 5.67
C LYS A 27 16.75 3.20 5.57
N ARG A 28 17.34 2.00 5.57
CA ARG A 28 18.76 1.83 5.25
C ARG A 28 18.93 2.39 3.85
N SER A 29 19.96 3.23 3.72
CA SER A 29 20.39 3.88 2.49
C SER A 29 20.82 2.83 1.46
N GLN A 30 19.86 2.15 0.86
CA GLN A 30 20.11 1.41 -0.35
C GLN A 30 20.23 2.40 -1.50
N ARG A 31 21.12 2.07 -2.44
CA ARG A 31 21.22 2.82 -3.69
C ARG A 31 19.82 2.91 -4.31
N PRO A 32 19.45 4.06 -4.91
CA PRO A 32 18.19 4.15 -5.62
C PRO A 32 18.17 3.07 -6.70
N VAL A 33 17.34 2.04 -6.49
CA VAL A 33 17.08 1.00 -7.49
C VAL A 33 16.43 1.69 -8.68
N ASN A 34 16.91 1.40 -9.89
CA ASN A 34 16.33 1.99 -11.09
C ASN A 34 14.85 1.55 -11.23
N LYS A 35 14.07 2.29 -12.02
CA LYS A 35 12.63 2.03 -12.16
C LYS A 35 12.32 0.67 -12.81
N GLU A 36 13.17 0.22 -13.73
CA GLU A 36 12.98 -1.03 -14.48
C GLU A 36 13.17 -2.25 -13.57
N THR A 37 14.28 -2.32 -12.86
CA THR A 37 14.57 -3.32 -11.83
C THR A 37 13.52 -3.31 -10.72
N LEU A 38 13.10 -2.12 -10.26
CA LEU A 38 12.03 -2.05 -9.25
C LEU A 38 10.72 -2.62 -9.78
N ASN A 39 10.38 -2.39 -11.06
CA ASN A 39 9.20 -2.97 -11.69
C ASN A 39 9.33 -4.48 -11.81
N TYR A 40 10.49 -4.98 -12.24
CA TYR A 40 10.80 -6.41 -12.34
C TYR A 40 10.61 -7.12 -10.99
N ILE A 41 11.27 -6.63 -9.93
CA ILE A 41 11.13 -7.13 -8.55
C ILE A 41 9.66 -7.13 -8.12
N ASN A 42 8.94 -6.04 -8.38
CA ASN A 42 7.53 -5.93 -8.02
C ASN A 42 6.63 -6.94 -8.74
N CYS A 43 6.93 -7.23 -10.01
CA CYS A 43 6.24 -8.23 -10.82
C CYS A 43 6.54 -9.65 -10.34
N MET A 44 7.81 -9.96 -10.05
CA MET A 44 8.22 -11.27 -9.54
C MET A 44 7.60 -11.59 -8.19
N LEU A 45 7.76 -10.70 -7.19
CA LEU A 45 7.16 -10.87 -5.86
C LEU A 45 5.63 -11.06 -5.96
N ARG A 46 4.99 -10.33 -6.88
CA ARG A 46 3.56 -10.46 -7.14
C ARG A 46 3.22 -11.84 -7.71
N ARG A 47 3.94 -12.29 -8.75
CA ARG A 47 3.74 -13.60 -9.39
C ARG A 47 3.84 -14.73 -8.37
N VAL A 48 4.93 -14.78 -7.63
CA VAL A 48 5.18 -15.81 -6.60
C VAL A 48 4.09 -15.79 -5.54
N THR A 49 3.70 -14.61 -5.05
CA THR A 49 2.59 -14.49 -4.11
C THR A 49 1.30 -15.04 -4.70
N TYR A 50 0.94 -14.61 -5.90
CA TYR A 50 -0.32 -14.97 -6.54
C TYR A 50 -0.44 -16.48 -6.82
N GLU A 51 0.64 -17.09 -7.28
CA GLU A 51 0.73 -18.54 -7.47
C GLU A 51 0.61 -19.28 -6.13
N LYS A 52 1.34 -18.83 -5.10
CA LYS A 52 1.38 -19.48 -3.79
C LYS A 52 0.04 -19.43 -3.04
N PHE A 53 -0.71 -18.35 -3.21
CA PHE A 53 -1.98 -18.12 -2.52
C PHE A 53 -3.21 -18.36 -3.39
N ASP A 54 -3.04 -18.87 -4.62
CA ASP A 54 -4.12 -19.12 -5.60
C ASP A 54 -5.01 -17.87 -5.82
N VAL A 55 -4.35 -16.73 -6.07
CA VAL A 55 -5.01 -15.43 -6.26
C VAL A 55 -4.49 -14.76 -7.52
N GLU A 56 -5.35 -14.45 -8.48
CA GLU A 56 -4.93 -13.83 -9.76
C GLU A 56 -4.53 -12.35 -9.63
N GLN A 57 -5.11 -11.65 -8.65
CA GLN A 57 -4.95 -10.20 -8.49
C GLN A 57 -5.18 -9.76 -7.04
N VAL A 58 -4.70 -8.58 -6.66
CA VAL A 58 -4.88 -7.99 -5.32
C VAL A 58 -6.33 -8.03 -4.82
N SER A 59 -7.32 -7.84 -5.70
CA SER A 59 -8.74 -7.91 -5.35
C SER A 59 -9.24 -9.32 -5.05
N GLY A 60 -8.51 -10.37 -5.40
CA GLY A 60 -8.81 -11.74 -4.99
C GLY A 60 -8.62 -11.96 -3.49
N PHE A 61 -7.81 -11.13 -2.83
CA PHE A 61 -7.66 -11.17 -1.36
C PHE A 61 -8.94 -10.82 -0.59
N VAL A 62 -10.01 -10.42 -1.26
CA VAL A 62 -11.31 -10.12 -0.64
C VAL A 62 -12.00 -11.37 -0.10
N ILE A 63 -11.89 -12.49 -0.80
CA ILE A 63 -12.48 -13.77 -0.42
C ILE A 63 -11.46 -14.71 0.22
N TYR A 64 -10.26 -14.20 0.47
CA TYR A 64 -9.16 -14.96 1.04
C TYR A 64 -9.47 -15.39 2.46
N ASN A 65 -9.18 -16.65 2.75
CA ASN A 65 -9.33 -17.21 4.08
C ASN A 65 -8.06 -16.89 4.89
N PRO A 66 -8.14 -16.00 5.90
CA PRO A 66 -6.98 -15.70 6.73
C PRO A 66 -6.61 -16.92 7.58
N SER A 67 -5.37 -16.90 8.07
CA SER A 67 -4.87 -17.91 9.00
C SER A 67 -5.73 -17.99 10.25
N ASP A 68 -5.92 -19.21 10.75
CA ASP A 68 -6.61 -19.44 12.01
C ASP A 68 -5.81 -18.83 13.18
N LYS A 69 -6.50 -18.06 14.03
CA LYS A 69 -5.90 -17.40 15.20
C LYS A 69 -5.21 -18.38 16.14
N ALA A 70 -5.73 -19.60 16.26
CA ALA A 70 -5.10 -20.64 17.08
C ALA A 70 -3.73 -21.06 16.52
N LYS A 71 -3.61 -21.20 15.19
CA LYS A 71 -2.34 -21.53 14.52
C LYS A 71 -1.35 -20.38 14.61
N VAL A 72 -1.82 -19.15 14.41
CA VAL A 72 -0.99 -17.94 14.55
C VAL A 72 -0.44 -17.86 15.98
N ALA A 73 -1.29 -18.01 16.99
CA ALA A 73 -0.88 -17.99 18.40
C ALA A 73 0.16 -19.08 18.73
N ALA A 74 -0.04 -20.30 18.23
CA ALA A 74 0.94 -21.38 18.39
C ALA A 74 2.30 -20.98 17.78
N CYS A 75 2.30 -20.40 16.57
CA CYS A 75 3.52 -19.98 15.89
C CYS A 75 4.26 -18.88 16.67
N GLU A 76 3.53 -17.94 17.29
CA GLU A 76 4.11 -16.92 18.18
C GLU A 76 4.86 -17.56 19.37
N GLU A 77 4.30 -18.64 19.94
CA GLU A 77 4.94 -19.44 21.00
C GLU A 77 6.10 -20.32 20.47
N GLY A 78 6.37 -20.29 19.16
CA GLY A 78 7.38 -21.12 18.51
C GLY A 78 6.92 -22.55 18.21
N LEU A 79 5.61 -22.78 18.24
CA LEU A 79 4.98 -24.07 17.97
C LEU A 79 4.26 -24.02 16.61
N GLY A 80 4.70 -24.86 15.68
CA GLY A 80 4.08 -24.95 14.36
C GLY A 80 4.56 -23.88 13.38
N ASP A 81 4.47 -24.25 12.10
CA ASP A 81 4.94 -23.42 11.00
C ASP A 81 3.77 -22.85 10.20
N PRO A 82 3.95 -21.65 9.61
CA PRO A 82 2.98 -21.10 8.69
C PRO A 82 2.73 -22.02 7.50
N VAL A 83 1.46 -22.31 7.26
CA VAL A 83 0.94 -22.83 5.98
C VAL A 83 0.64 -21.62 5.09
N ASP A 84 0.45 -21.81 3.78
CA ASP A 84 0.24 -20.75 2.77
C ASP A 84 -1.04 -19.92 2.98
N GLU A 85 -1.13 -19.28 4.14
CA GLU A 85 -2.20 -18.47 4.71
C GLU A 85 -1.53 -17.18 5.27
N TRP A 86 -2.10 -16.00 5.04
CA TRP A 86 -1.66 -14.75 5.68
C TRP A 86 -2.37 -14.56 7.01
N ASP A 87 -1.70 -14.00 8.02
CA ASP A 87 -2.36 -13.45 9.19
C ASP A 87 -2.85 -12.04 8.86
N LEU A 88 -4.18 -11.85 8.82
CA LEU A 88 -4.81 -10.56 8.51
C LEU A 88 -5.44 -9.91 9.76
N SER A 89 -5.12 -10.43 10.94
CA SER A 89 -5.65 -9.97 12.23
C SER A 89 -5.09 -8.59 12.64
N PRO A 90 -5.71 -7.92 13.63
CA PRO A 90 -5.13 -6.71 14.21
C PRO A 90 -3.74 -7.01 14.78
N GLY A 91 -2.71 -6.32 14.29
CA GLY A 91 -1.31 -6.59 14.66
C GLY A 91 -0.54 -7.43 13.63
N TYR A 92 -1.12 -7.69 12.45
CA TYR A 92 -0.49 -8.44 11.36
C TYR A 92 0.93 -7.97 10.99
N THR A 93 1.27 -6.69 11.18
CA THR A 93 2.60 -6.13 10.87
C THR A 93 3.69 -6.55 11.85
N SER A 94 3.31 -7.05 13.03
CA SER A 94 4.22 -7.59 14.05
C SER A 94 4.03 -9.09 14.26
N SER A 95 3.30 -9.74 13.35
CA SER A 95 3.00 -11.17 13.42
C SER A 95 4.21 -11.96 12.93
N ARG A 96 4.76 -12.83 13.79
CA ARG A 96 5.83 -13.76 13.43
C ARG A 96 5.41 -14.68 12.30
N TRP A 97 4.11 -15.02 12.25
CA TRP A 97 3.52 -15.76 11.14
C TRP A 97 3.78 -15.06 9.80
N ASN A 98 3.46 -13.77 9.72
CA ASN A 98 3.68 -12.99 8.50
C ASN A 98 5.16 -12.78 8.20
N ASP A 99 6.02 -12.59 9.21
CA ASP A 99 7.47 -12.47 9.00
C ASP A 99 8.05 -13.73 8.34
N ILE A 100 7.62 -14.91 8.79
CA ILE A 100 8.02 -16.19 8.19
C ILE A 100 7.44 -16.33 6.78
N MET A 101 6.17 -15.98 6.57
CA MET A 101 5.55 -16.04 5.24
C MET A 101 6.20 -15.09 4.23
N ILE A 102 6.57 -13.88 4.67
CA ILE A 102 7.33 -12.92 3.87
C ILE A 102 8.66 -13.53 3.44
N ARG A 103 9.42 -14.10 4.38
CA ARG A 103 10.68 -14.79 4.07
C ARG A 103 10.48 -15.92 3.06
N LYS A 104 9.48 -16.78 3.27
CA LYS A 104 9.15 -17.85 2.31
C LYS A 104 8.77 -17.35 0.92
N VAL A 105 8.18 -16.16 0.79
CA VAL A 105 7.86 -15.56 -0.52
C VAL A 105 9.10 -14.96 -1.16
N VAL A 106 9.95 -14.30 -0.37
CA VAL A 106 11.22 -13.73 -0.83
C VAL A 106 12.17 -14.84 -1.30
N ASP A 107 12.30 -15.93 -0.53
CA ASP A 107 13.14 -17.07 -0.90
C ASP A 107 12.67 -17.70 -2.22
N ALA A 108 11.37 -17.94 -2.37
CA ALA A 108 10.79 -18.45 -3.62
C ALA A 108 10.96 -17.48 -4.80
N ALA A 109 10.95 -16.17 -4.54
CA ALA A 109 11.24 -15.17 -5.58
C ALA A 109 12.71 -15.18 -5.99
N LEU A 110 13.64 -15.29 -5.04
CA LEU A 110 15.08 -15.42 -5.33
C LEU A 110 15.40 -16.73 -6.07
N GLU A 111 14.74 -17.84 -5.71
CA GLU A 111 14.85 -19.10 -6.45
C GLU A 111 14.36 -18.95 -7.89
N ALA A 112 13.26 -18.20 -8.11
CA ALA A 112 12.73 -17.93 -9.44
C ALA A 112 13.57 -16.91 -10.24
N ASP A 113 14.32 -16.02 -9.58
CA ASP A 113 15.27 -15.09 -10.21
C ASP A 113 16.53 -15.80 -10.71
N GLY A 114 16.86 -16.97 -10.16
CA GLY A 114 18.12 -17.67 -10.43
C GLY A 114 18.43 -17.97 -11.90
N GLU A 115 17.44 -17.89 -12.80
CA GLU A 115 17.65 -17.99 -14.25
C GLU A 115 18.04 -16.65 -14.92
N ASP A 116 17.61 -15.51 -14.36
CA ASP A 116 17.82 -14.16 -14.91
C ASP A 116 18.93 -13.37 -14.18
N GLU A 117 19.21 -13.72 -12.91
CA GLU A 117 20.15 -13.04 -11.99
C GLU A 117 19.93 -11.52 -11.88
N GLU A 118 18.73 -11.01 -12.19
CA GLU A 118 18.48 -9.57 -12.30
C GLU A 118 18.50 -8.89 -10.92
N ILE A 119 18.04 -9.58 -9.86
CA ILE A 119 18.12 -9.09 -8.48
C ILE A 119 19.56 -9.04 -7.99
N ALA A 120 20.32 -10.11 -8.24
CA ALA A 120 21.72 -10.21 -7.86
C ALA A 120 22.56 -9.12 -8.55
N ASN A 121 22.37 -8.92 -9.86
CA ASN A 121 23.04 -7.89 -10.64
C ASN A 121 22.70 -6.46 -10.20
N ALA A 122 21.48 -6.26 -9.69
CA ALA A 122 21.07 -4.97 -9.14
C ALA A 122 21.67 -4.66 -7.76
N GLY A 123 22.32 -5.63 -7.10
CA GLY A 123 22.89 -5.47 -5.76
C GLY A 123 21.80 -5.26 -4.70
N VAL A 124 20.63 -5.85 -4.91
CA VAL A 124 19.49 -5.79 -3.98
C VAL A 124 19.61 -6.91 -2.96
N ASP A 125 19.49 -6.57 -1.67
CA ASP A 125 19.57 -7.54 -0.58
C ASP A 125 18.19 -8.12 -0.19
N GLY A 126 18.19 -9.22 0.57
CA GLY A 126 16.95 -9.83 1.08
C GLY A 126 16.13 -8.88 1.96
N ASP A 127 16.79 -8.05 2.77
CA ASP A 127 16.14 -7.05 3.64
C ASP A 127 15.25 -6.08 2.83
N PHE A 128 15.70 -5.67 1.63
CA PHE A 128 14.91 -4.84 0.73
C PHE A 128 13.66 -5.54 0.24
N LEU A 129 13.82 -6.80 -0.19
CA LEU A 129 12.73 -7.60 -0.72
C LEU A 129 11.68 -7.87 0.37
N GLU A 130 12.13 -8.16 1.59
CA GLU A 130 11.25 -8.27 2.75
C GLU A 130 10.49 -6.97 3.04
N ALA A 131 11.16 -5.82 2.94
CA ALA A 131 10.52 -4.52 3.13
C ALA A 131 9.45 -4.25 2.05
N LEU A 132 9.77 -4.49 0.78
CA LEU A 132 8.81 -4.39 -0.32
C LEU A 132 7.63 -5.35 -0.15
N MET A 133 7.91 -6.57 0.32
CA MET A 133 6.87 -7.56 0.55
C MET A 133 5.99 -7.18 1.75
N THR A 134 6.55 -6.59 2.79
CA THR A 134 5.79 -6.02 3.92
C THR A 134 4.80 -4.98 3.42
N GLU A 135 5.22 -4.03 2.57
CA GLU A 135 4.32 -3.05 1.97
C GLU A 135 3.20 -3.69 1.13
N LYS A 136 3.46 -4.85 0.49
CA LYS A 136 2.43 -5.59 -0.26
C LYS A 136 1.44 -6.26 0.69
N VAL A 137 1.92 -6.90 1.77
CA VAL A 137 1.06 -7.50 2.80
C VAL A 137 0.14 -6.44 3.41
N GLU A 138 0.66 -5.24 3.71
CA GLU A 138 -0.18 -4.12 4.18
C GLU A 138 -1.31 -3.79 3.19
N ARG A 139 -1.03 -3.80 1.88
CA ARG A 139 -2.06 -3.60 0.85
C ARG A 139 -3.07 -4.76 0.82
N TYR A 140 -2.62 -6.01 0.92
CA TYR A 140 -3.51 -7.17 0.95
C TYR A 140 -4.43 -7.12 2.17
N CYS A 141 -3.88 -6.84 3.36
CA CYS A 141 -4.62 -6.61 4.58
C CYS A 141 -5.62 -5.46 4.42
N GLY A 142 -5.18 -4.33 3.87
CA GLY A 142 -6.05 -3.16 3.64
C GLY A 142 -7.20 -3.45 2.69
N VAL A 143 -6.98 -4.29 1.66
CA VAL A 143 -8.05 -4.79 0.80
C VAL A 143 -8.98 -5.69 1.61
N TRP A 144 -8.48 -6.74 2.24
CA TRP A 144 -9.29 -7.70 2.99
C TRP A 144 -10.14 -7.02 4.08
N GLN A 145 -9.52 -6.17 4.92
CA GLN A 145 -10.20 -5.40 5.96
C GLN A 145 -11.26 -4.46 5.38
N GLY A 146 -11.01 -3.88 4.20
CA GLY A 146 -11.96 -3.01 3.53
C GLY A 146 -13.29 -3.69 3.18
N PHE A 147 -13.30 -5.01 3.05
CA PHE A 147 -14.48 -5.84 2.77
C PHE A 147 -15.06 -6.54 4.00
N GLN A 148 -14.43 -6.41 5.17
CA GLN A 148 -14.99 -6.96 6.39
C GLN A 148 -16.19 -6.12 6.88
N PRO A 149 -17.23 -6.78 7.42
CA PRO A 149 -18.28 -6.10 8.17
C PRO A 149 -17.72 -5.27 9.32
N ARG A 150 -18.27 -4.06 9.49
CA ARG A 150 -17.97 -3.18 10.63
C ARG A 150 -19.25 -2.80 11.36
N PHE A 151 -19.11 -2.33 12.59
CA PHE A 151 -20.23 -1.77 13.32
C PHE A 151 -20.68 -0.46 12.68
N ASP A 152 -21.96 -0.36 12.32
CA ASP A 152 -22.61 0.88 11.90
C ASP A 152 -23.27 1.53 13.12
N GLU A 153 -22.64 2.58 13.64
CA GLU A 153 -23.13 3.35 14.79
C GLU A 153 -24.52 3.94 14.57
N ARG A 154 -24.86 4.30 13.32
CA ARG A 154 -26.16 4.91 12.99
C ARG A 154 -27.30 3.90 13.05
N LEU A 155 -27.01 2.65 12.69
CA LEU A 155 -27.99 1.55 12.73
C LEU A 155 -27.91 0.73 14.02
N GLY A 156 -26.90 0.95 14.86
CA GLY A 156 -26.68 0.22 16.10
C GLY A 156 -26.41 -1.28 15.89
N ARG A 157 -25.93 -1.68 14.71
CA ARG A 157 -25.68 -3.09 14.35
C ARG A 157 -24.43 -3.25 13.50
N VAL A 158 -23.91 -4.47 13.44
CA VAL A 158 -22.85 -4.84 12.50
C VAL A 158 -23.44 -4.90 11.07
N GLU A 159 -22.69 -4.36 10.11
CA GLU A 159 -22.97 -4.48 8.68
C GLU A 159 -23.14 -5.96 8.30
N THR A 160 -24.00 -6.26 7.33
CA THR A 160 -23.97 -7.56 6.66
C THR A 160 -22.78 -7.63 5.71
N LEU A 161 -22.37 -8.84 5.33
CA LEU A 161 -21.32 -9.02 4.32
C LEU A 161 -21.67 -8.31 3.00
N GLN A 162 -22.95 -8.30 2.63
CA GLN A 162 -23.42 -7.61 1.43
C GLN A 162 -23.26 -6.09 1.55
N GLU A 163 -23.61 -5.51 2.69
CA GLU A 163 -23.41 -4.07 2.95
C GLU A 163 -21.93 -3.68 2.91
N ALA A 164 -21.04 -4.50 3.48
CA ALA A 164 -19.60 -4.27 3.43
C ALA A 164 -19.06 -4.29 1.99
N ARG A 165 -19.53 -5.24 1.17
CA ARG A 165 -19.20 -5.31 -0.27
C ARG A 165 -19.70 -4.09 -1.03
N THR A 166 -20.96 -3.69 -0.83
CA THR A 166 -21.54 -2.50 -1.47
C THR A 166 -20.78 -1.22 -1.09
N ARG A 167 -20.46 -1.05 0.20
CA ARG A 167 -19.65 0.08 0.69
C ARG A 167 -18.30 0.14 0.00
N ARG A 168 -17.62 -1.00 -0.15
CA ARG A 168 -16.31 -1.03 -0.78
C ARG A 168 -16.37 -0.81 -2.29
N ALA A 169 -17.37 -1.38 -2.97
CA ALA A 169 -17.62 -1.11 -4.39
C ALA A 169 -17.84 0.40 -4.65
N TRP A 170 -18.66 1.06 -3.82
CA TRP A 170 -18.89 2.50 -3.88
C TRP A 170 -17.60 3.31 -3.70
N ASN A 171 -16.78 2.96 -2.71
CA ASN A 171 -15.51 3.63 -2.48
C ASN A 171 -14.53 3.43 -3.66
N SER A 172 -14.46 2.22 -4.22
CA SER A 172 -13.63 1.93 -5.39
C SER A 172 -14.06 2.74 -6.61
N GLU A 173 -15.36 2.87 -6.87
CA GLU A 173 -15.89 3.69 -7.95
C GLU A 173 -15.54 5.17 -7.76
N LYS A 174 -15.69 5.69 -6.54
CA LYS A 174 -15.30 7.07 -6.21
C LYS A 174 -13.81 7.31 -6.47
N HIS A 175 -12.94 6.39 -6.07
CA HIS A 175 -11.51 6.48 -6.33
C HIS A 175 -11.19 6.42 -7.82
N LEU A 176 -11.86 5.56 -8.58
CA LEU A 176 -11.69 5.46 -10.03
C LEU A 176 -12.08 6.76 -10.74
N LEU A 177 -13.20 7.37 -10.36
CA LEU A 177 -13.65 8.65 -10.90
C LEU A 177 -12.66 9.77 -10.58
N ALA A 178 -12.16 9.83 -9.33
CA ALA A 178 -11.13 10.79 -8.95
C ALA A 178 -9.83 10.60 -9.74
N SER A 179 -9.38 9.35 -9.92
CA SER A 179 -8.20 9.02 -10.71
C SER A 179 -8.37 9.42 -12.17
N ARG A 180 -9.51 9.11 -12.79
CA ARG A 180 -9.80 9.52 -14.18
C ARG A 180 -9.78 11.03 -14.34
N SER A 181 -10.36 11.76 -13.38
CA SER A 181 -10.32 13.22 -13.37
C SER A 181 -8.89 13.75 -13.27
N ALA A 182 -8.08 13.20 -12.36
CA ALA A 182 -6.68 13.58 -12.20
C ALA A 182 -5.86 13.30 -13.47
N SER A 183 -5.98 12.11 -14.06
CA SER A 183 -5.31 11.77 -15.32
C SER A 183 -5.74 12.68 -16.47
N ALA A 184 -7.04 13.00 -16.58
CA ALA A 184 -7.52 13.91 -17.60
C ALA A 184 -6.97 15.34 -17.44
N LYS A 185 -6.80 15.82 -16.19
CA LYS A 185 -6.18 17.11 -15.90
C LYS A 185 -4.68 17.11 -16.24
N HIS A 186 -3.97 16.06 -15.83
CA HIS A 186 -2.56 15.84 -16.17
C HIS A 186 -2.34 15.87 -17.68
N HIS A 187 -3.10 15.07 -18.43
CA HIS A 187 -2.99 15.01 -19.88
C HIS A 187 -3.31 16.34 -20.57
N LYS A 188 -4.31 17.10 -20.07
CA LYS A 188 -4.59 18.45 -20.57
C LYS A 188 -3.43 19.41 -20.33
N TYR A 189 -2.77 19.31 -19.18
CA TYR A 189 -1.60 20.11 -18.87
C TYR A 189 -0.41 19.74 -19.78
N GLU A 190 -0.10 18.45 -19.92
CA GLU A 190 0.95 17.98 -20.83
C GLU A 190 0.71 18.48 -22.26
N ASN A 191 -0.51 18.37 -22.77
CA ASN A 191 -0.85 18.83 -24.11
C ASN A 191 -0.66 20.35 -24.27
N ARG A 192 -0.98 21.15 -23.25
CA ARG A 192 -0.73 22.61 -23.26
C ARG A 192 0.76 22.91 -23.29
N VAL A 193 1.54 22.24 -22.44
CA VAL A 193 3.00 22.39 -22.39
C VAL A 193 3.61 22.02 -23.74
N GLN A 194 3.30 20.83 -24.27
CA GLN A 194 3.79 20.38 -25.57
C GLN A 194 3.43 21.34 -26.70
N THR A 195 2.20 21.86 -26.73
CA THR A 195 1.77 22.82 -27.75
C THR A 195 2.56 24.12 -27.66
N ILE A 196 2.77 24.66 -26.45
CA ILE A 196 3.52 25.90 -26.24
C ILE A 196 4.99 25.70 -26.62
N THR A 197 5.62 24.63 -26.14
CA THR A 197 7.02 24.30 -26.47
C THR A 197 7.21 24.18 -27.97
N ALA A 198 6.37 23.39 -28.66
CA ALA A 198 6.44 23.25 -30.12
C ALA A 198 6.22 24.59 -30.85
N THR A 199 5.31 25.44 -30.36
CA THR A 199 5.06 26.76 -30.96
C THR A 199 6.26 27.67 -30.78
N ILE A 200 6.92 27.67 -29.62
CA ILE A 200 8.14 28.43 -29.36
C ILE A 200 9.25 27.96 -30.31
N GLU A 201 9.43 26.66 -30.49
CA GLU A 201 10.43 26.09 -31.41
C GLU A 201 10.20 26.57 -32.86
N ILE A 202 8.97 26.42 -33.38
CA ILE A 202 8.60 26.87 -34.73
C ILE A 202 8.85 28.36 -34.89
N LYS A 203 8.33 29.18 -33.96
CA LYS A 203 8.47 30.64 -34.01
C LYS A 203 9.92 31.09 -33.92
N THR A 204 10.75 30.39 -33.14
CA THR A 204 12.18 30.67 -33.04
C THR A 204 12.87 30.41 -34.38
N HIS A 205 12.49 29.33 -35.08
CA HIS A 205 13.04 29.03 -36.39
C HIS A 205 12.60 30.03 -37.47
N GLU A 206 11.35 30.48 -37.43
CA GLU A 206 10.77 31.43 -38.38
C GLU A 206 11.09 32.91 -38.10
N GLY A 207 11.74 33.23 -36.98
CA GLY A 207 12.02 34.61 -36.57
C GLY A 207 10.75 35.39 -36.18
N GLY A 208 9.77 34.71 -35.56
CA GLY A 208 8.50 35.29 -35.15
C GLY A 208 8.65 36.44 -34.16
N VAL A 209 7.89 37.52 -34.35
CA VAL A 209 7.94 38.73 -33.49
C VAL A 209 7.33 38.48 -32.11
N ASP A 210 6.48 37.46 -31.97
CA ASP A 210 5.70 37.14 -30.78
C ASP A 210 6.34 36.09 -29.85
N ILE A 211 7.60 35.69 -30.06
CA ILE A 211 8.28 34.65 -29.25
C ILE A 211 8.24 34.95 -27.74
N ASN A 212 8.47 36.20 -27.35
CA ASN A 212 8.45 36.60 -25.93
C ASN A 212 7.07 36.44 -25.29
N THR A 213 5.99 36.61 -26.07
CA THR A 213 4.62 36.36 -25.60
C THR A 213 4.41 34.88 -25.32
N TRP A 214 4.91 33.99 -26.20
CA TRP A 214 4.81 32.55 -26.01
C TRP A 214 5.65 32.04 -24.83
N LYS A 215 6.86 32.58 -24.62
CA LYS A 215 7.67 32.28 -23.43
C LYS A 215 6.98 32.69 -22.14
N ARG A 216 6.35 33.87 -22.12
CA ARG A 216 5.54 34.30 -20.97
C ARG A 216 4.33 33.39 -20.74
N LEU A 217 3.71 32.90 -21.81
CA LEU A 217 2.61 31.93 -21.70
C LEU A 217 3.09 30.58 -21.15
N GLU A 218 4.28 30.13 -21.51
CA GLU A 218 4.92 28.94 -20.94
C GLU A 218 5.10 29.08 -19.42
N GLU A 219 5.68 30.19 -18.96
CA GLU A 219 5.83 30.50 -17.53
C GLU A 219 4.49 30.52 -16.80
N MET A 220 3.46 31.11 -17.41
CA MET A 220 2.10 31.13 -16.83
C MET A 220 1.51 29.72 -16.73
N VAL A 221 1.64 28.88 -17.77
CA VAL A 221 1.13 27.51 -17.73
C VAL A 221 1.88 26.68 -16.69
N ALA A 222 3.20 26.82 -16.60
CA ALA A 222 4.01 26.17 -15.56
C ALA A 222 3.57 26.60 -14.15
N CYS A 223 3.28 27.88 -13.95
CA CYS A 223 2.78 28.42 -12.67
C CYS A 223 1.41 27.84 -12.29
N LEU A 224 0.50 27.65 -13.25
CA LEU A 224 -0.84 27.08 -12.99
C LEU A 224 -0.82 25.56 -12.69
N GLY A 225 0.21 24.85 -13.15
CA GLY A 225 0.37 23.41 -12.95
C GLY A 225 -0.78 22.56 -13.48
N GLU A 226 -0.78 21.28 -13.11
CA GLU A 226 -1.75 20.28 -13.59
C GLU A 226 -3.17 20.52 -13.06
N GLN A 227 -3.30 21.11 -11.87
CA GLN A 227 -4.59 21.36 -11.24
C GLN A 227 -5.24 22.66 -11.72
N GLY A 228 -4.50 23.51 -12.42
CA GLY A 228 -4.99 24.79 -12.96
C GLY A 228 -5.15 25.90 -11.91
N MET A 229 -4.56 25.74 -10.71
CA MET A 229 -4.51 26.74 -9.65
C MET A 229 -3.15 26.65 -8.94
N CYS A 230 -2.55 27.82 -8.68
CA CYS A 230 -1.38 28.00 -7.82
C CYS A 230 -1.76 27.84 -6.34
#